data_AF-A0A9Q4GF59-F1
#
_entry.id   AF-A0A9Q4GF59-F1
#
_cell.length_a   1.000
_cell.length_b   1.000
_cell.length_c   1.000
_cell.angle_alpha   90.00
_cell.angle_beta   90.00
_cell.angle_gamma   90.00
#
_symmetry.space_group_name_H-M   'P 1'
#
loop_
_entity.id
_entity.type
_entity.pdbx_description
1 polymer ?
#
loop_
_entity_poly.entity_id
_entity_poly.type
_entity_poly.pdbx_seq_one_letter_code
_entity_poly.pdbx_strand_id
1 'polypeptide(L)'
;MKLLNVKTAENTDSMVKNILKDESKSKSQKMKEMFKAGLEVKEIAELMNVRYNFVYNVTKNLIITESLQVEKVQKESKKDAVIKMHQEGKTNIQIATELKTNYNYIFKIVKEYKAEQQTEVK
;
A
#
# COMPACT_ATOMS: atom_id res chain seq x y z
N MET A 1 -0.30 -0.14 4.48
CA MET A 1 -1.56 -0.03 5.26
C MET A 1 -1.60 1.38 5.79
N LYS A 2 -2.70 2.08 5.56
CA LYS A 2 -2.92 3.45 6.02
C LYS A 2 -4.25 3.54 6.76
N LEU A 3 -4.34 4.42 7.75
CA LEU A 3 -5.59 4.69 8.47
C LEU A 3 -6.53 5.54 7.61
N LEU A 4 -7.82 5.17 7.57
CA LEU A 4 -8.83 5.78 6.69
C LEU A 4 -9.24 7.21 7.07
N ASN A 5 -8.86 7.70 8.24
CA ASN A 5 -9.41 8.93 8.80
C ASN A 5 -8.36 9.86 9.42
N VAL A 6 -7.20 9.99 8.81
CA VAL A 6 -6.25 11.01 9.24
C VAL A 6 -6.42 12.23 8.36
N LYS A 7 -7.03 13.27 8.92
CA LYS A 7 -6.87 14.64 8.42
C LYS A 7 -5.37 14.84 8.29
N THR A 8 -4.84 14.87 7.07
CA THR A 8 -3.44 15.20 6.79
C THR A 8 -3.21 16.60 7.34
N ALA A 9 -2.83 16.67 8.61
CA ALA A 9 -2.51 17.91 9.26
C ALA A 9 -1.19 18.37 8.66
N GLU A 10 -1.12 19.63 8.25
CA GLU A 10 0.07 20.28 7.70
C GLU A 10 1.27 20.32 8.69
N ASN A 11 1.18 19.64 9.84
CA ASN A 11 2.12 19.62 10.96
C ASN A 11 2.70 18.23 11.31
N THR A 12 2.47 17.19 10.50
CA THR A 12 2.87 15.80 10.81
C THR A 12 4.36 15.64 11.16
N ASP A 13 5.25 16.35 10.47
CA ASP A 13 6.70 16.24 10.67
C ASP A 13 7.18 16.72 12.04
N SER A 14 6.57 17.79 12.55
CA SER A 14 6.93 18.35 13.87
C SER A 14 6.48 17.41 15.00
N MET A 15 5.29 16.83 14.86
CA MET A 15 4.72 15.88 15.81
C MET A 15 5.52 14.57 15.85
N VAL A 16 5.91 14.03 14.69
CA VAL A 16 6.73 12.82 14.58
C VAL A 16 8.11 13.01 15.24
N LYS A 17 8.74 14.17 15.05
CA LYS A 17 10.02 14.49 15.71
C LYS A 17 9.89 14.53 17.23
N ASN A 18 8.79 15.06 17.75
CA ASN A 18 8.54 15.08 19.19
C ASN A 18 8.31 13.67 19.75
N ILE A 19 7.54 12.83 19.06
CA ILE A 19 7.31 11.42 19.44
C ILE A 19 8.64 10.63 19.43
N LEU A 20 9.52 10.89 18.47
CA LEU A 20 10.83 10.24 18.40
C LEU A 20 11.73 10.62 19.59
N LYS A 21 11.79 11.91 19.93
CA LYS A 21 12.63 12.47 21.00
C LYS A 21 12.15 12.13 22.42
N ASP A 22 10.90 11.73 22.58
CA ASP A 22 10.35 11.41 23.89
C ASP A 22 10.91 10.08 24.42
N GLU A 23 11.92 10.14 25.30
CA GLU A 23 12.55 8.95 25.89
C GLU A 23 11.65 8.22 26.90
N SER A 24 10.56 8.83 27.36
CA SER A 24 9.65 8.22 28.34
C SER A 24 8.80 7.09 27.73
N LYS A 25 8.62 7.09 26.40
CA LYS A 25 7.74 6.15 25.69
C LYS A 25 8.50 4.94 25.16
N SER A 26 7.89 3.76 25.35
CA SER A 26 8.38 2.53 24.74
C SER A 26 8.31 2.59 23.20
N LYS A 27 9.18 1.83 22.53
CA LYS A 27 9.20 1.74 21.05
C LYS A 27 7.82 1.42 20.47
N SER A 28 7.09 0.51 21.09
CA SER A 28 5.74 0.12 20.65
C SER A 28 4.71 1.23 20.84
N GLN A 29 4.81 2.05 21.89
CA GLN A 29 3.93 3.21 22.07
C GLN A 29 4.18 4.28 21.00
N LYS A 30 5.45 4.58 20.70
CA LYS A 30 5.83 5.52 19.63
C LYS A 30 5.24 5.09 18.27
N MET A 31 5.30 3.80 17.94
CA MET A 31 4.72 3.26 16.70
C MET A 31 3.20 3.43 16.64
N LYS A 32 2.49 3.18 17.75
CA LYS A 32 1.04 3.35 17.82
C LYS A 32 0.64 4.81 17.60
N GLU A 33 1.36 5.75 18.21
CA GLU A 33 1.10 7.18 18.07
C GLU A 33 1.39 7.68 16.65
N MET A 34 2.51 7.27 16.05
CA MET A 34 2.82 7.59 14.65
C MET A 34 1.78 7.02 13.69
N PHE A 35 1.32 5.80 13.94
CA PHE A 35 0.26 5.20 13.12
C PHE A 35 -1.03 6.01 13.25
N LYS A 36 -1.48 6.33 14.47
CA LYS A 36 -2.65 7.20 14.71
C LYS A 36 -2.51 8.59 14.08
N ALA A 37 -1.29 9.11 14.00
CA ALA A 37 -0.97 10.36 13.30
C ALA A 37 -1.00 10.22 11.76
N GLY A 38 -1.29 9.03 11.22
CA GLY A 38 -1.56 8.79 9.80
C GLY A 38 -0.38 8.31 8.97
N LEU A 39 0.75 8.02 9.61
CA LEU A 39 1.92 7.46 8.92
C LEU A 39 1.65 6.01 8.49
N GLU A 40 2.22 5.64 7.36
CA GLU A 40 2.20 4.27 6.90
C GLU A 40 3.18 3.40 7.70
N VAL A 41 2.85 2.12 7.84
CA VAL A 41 3.72 1.11 8.47
C VAL A 41 5.14 1.13 7.90
N LYS A 42 5.28 1.38 6.60
CA LYS A 42 6.58 1.47 5.93
C LYS A 42 7.38 2.70 6.40
N GLU A 43 6.73 3.86 6.45
CA GLU A 43 7.37 5.12 6.86
C GLU A 43 7.81 5.06 8.32
N ILE A 44 6.97 4.49 9.20
CA ILE A 44 7.31 4.29 10.61
C ILE A 44 8.55 3.37 10.75
N ALA A 45 8.61 2.31 9.94
CA ALA A 45 9.73 1.38 9.97
C ALA A 45 11.05 2.06 9.55
N GLU A 46 11.02 2.90 8.52
CA GLU A 46 12.17 3.67 8.05
C GLU A 46 12.60 4.73 9.07
N LEU A 47 11.66 5.51 9.61
CA LEU A 47 11.94 6.56 10.59
C LEU A 47 12.52 6.02 11.90
N MET A 48 12.02 4.89 12.37
CA MET A 48 12.50 4.26 13.61
C MET A 48 13.65 3.29 13.38
N ASN A 49 14.06 3.06 12.13
CA ASN A 49 15.05 2.07 11.72
C ASN A 49 14.77 0.67 12.33
N VAL A 50 13.53 0.20 12.18
CA VAL A 50 13.08 -1.11 12.67
C VAL A 50 12.55 -1.99 11.53
N ARG A 51 12.52 -3.31 11.74
CA ARG A 51 11.97 -4.23 10.74
C ARG A 51 10.48 -3.99 10.53
N TYR A 52 10.05 -3.95 9.27
CA TYR A 52 8.65 -3.78 8.87
C TYR A 52 7.68 -4.72 9.61
N ASN A 53 8.04 -6.00 9.75
CA ASN A 53 7.22 -7.00 10.45
C ASN A 53 6.91 -6.61 11.90
N PHE A 54 7.85 -5.95 12.58
CA PHE A 54 7.64 -5.53 13.95
C PHE A 54 6.59 -4.42 14.03
N VAL A 55 6.70 -3.39 13.19
CA VAL A 55 5.72 -2.31 13.11
C VAL A 55 4.35 -2.86 12.70
N TYR A 56 4.32 -3.74 11.70
CA TYR A 56 3.09 -4.38 11.21
C TYR A 56 2.33 -5.11 12.32
N ASN A 57 3.04 -5.89 13.15
CA ASN A 57 2.41 -6.61 14.25
C ASN A 57 1.84 -5.66 15.30
N VAL A 58 2.59 -4.60 15.64
CA VAL A 58 2.14 -3.58 16.60
C VAL A 58 0.90 -2.84 16.09
N THR A 59 0.92 -2.41 14.83
CA THR A 59 -0.22 -1.70 14.22
C THR A 59 -1.41 -2.62 14.00
N LYS A 60 -1.20 -3.88 13.60
CA LYS A 60 -2.28 -4.87 13.46
C LYS A 60 -2.99 -5.11 14.78
N ASN A 61 -2.24 -5.29 15.86
CA ASN A 61 -2.83 -5.47 17.19
C ASN A 61 -3.59 -4.21 17.63
N LEU A 62 -3.04 -3.02 17.38
CA LEU A 62 -3.73 -1.76 17.66
C LEU A 62 -5.09 -1.66 16.93
N ILE A 63 -5.12 -2.00 15.64
CA ILE A 63 -6.34 -1.98 14.82
C ILE A 63 -7.40 -2.91 15.41
N ILE A 64 -7.00 -4.11 15.84
CA ILE A 64 -7.91 -5.09 16.44
C ILE A 64 -8.44 -4.58 17.80
N THR A 65 -7.54 -4.09 18.65
CA THR A 65 -7.90 -3.64 20.01
C THR A 65 -8.78 -2.40 19.99
N GLU A 66 -8.52 -1.44 19.11
CA GLU A 66 -9.24 -0.17 19.03
C GLU A 66 -10.32 -0.14 17.94
N SER A 67 -10.54 -1.26 17.23
CA SER A 67 -11.50 -1.39 16.13
C SER A 67 -11.36 -0.29 15.06
N LEU A 68 -10.11 0.06 14.72
CA LEU A 68 -9.81 1.13 13.77
C LEU A 68 -10.10 0.69 12.33
N GLN A 69 -10.69 1.57 11.52
CA GLN A 69 -10.85 1.33 10.08
C GLN A 69 -9.57 1.69 9.32
N VAL A 70 -9.03 0.73 8.57
CA VAL A 70 -7.81 0.91 7.77
C VAL A 70 -8.06 0.59 6.30
N GLU A 71 -7.50 1.41 5.41
CA GLU A 71 -7.48 1.09 3.99
C GLU A 71 -6.22 0.29 3.68
N LYS A 72 -6.42 -0.85 3.05
CA LYS A 72 -5.34 -1.47 2.30
C LYS A 72 -5.29 -0.76 0.96
N VAL A 73 -4.36 0.19 0.84
CA VAL A 73 -3.96 0.71 -0.46
C VAL A 73 -3.50 -0.49 -1.29
N GLN A 74 -4.36 -0.97 -2.20
CA GLN A 74 -3.95 -1.92 -3.22
C GLN A 74 -3.01 -1.15 -4.14
N LYS A 75 -1.73 -1.48 -4.08
CA LYS A 75 -0.80 -1.02 -5.10
C LYS A 75 -1.23 -1.68 -6.40
N GLU A 76 -1.54 -0.87 -7.41
CA GLU A 76 -1.77 -1.36 -8.76
C GLU A 76 -0.64 -2.32 -9.13
N SER A 77 -0.98 -3.57 -9.37
CA SER A 77 -0.01 -4.56 -9.78
C SER A 77 0.35 -4.31 -11.24
N LYS A 78 1.50 -4.85 -11.67
CA LYS A 78 1.83 -4.83 -13.10
C LYS A 78 0.76 -5.50 -13.96
N LYS A 79 0.03 -6.49 -13.42
CA LYS A 79 -1.11 -7.13 -14.09
C LYS A 79 -2.25 -6.12 -14.29
N ASP A 80 -2.57 -5.34 -13.27
CA ASP A 80 -3.65 -4.35 -13.32
C ASP A 80 -3.33 -3.23 -14.33
N ALA A 81 -2.07 -2.78 -14.35
CA ALA A 81 -1.59 -1.81 -15.34
C ALA A 81 -1.74 -2.33 -16.79
N VAL A 82 -1.44 -3.62 -17.03
CA VAL A 82 -1.62 -4.27 -18.34
C VAL A 82 -3.09 -4.33 -18.74
N ILE A 83 -3.97 -4.72 -17.82
CA ILE A 83 -5.41 -4.81 -18.07
C ILE A 83 -5.98 -3.43 -18.40
N LYS A 84 -5.61 -2.40 -17.63
CA LYS A 84 -6.02 -1.02 -17.86
C LYS A 84 -5.60 -0.53 -19.25
N MET A 85 -4.33 -0.71 -19.62
CA MET A 85 -3.85 -0.35 -20.96
C MET A 85 -4.52 -1.15 -22.09
N HIS A 86 -4.91 -2.41 -21.82
CA HIS A 86 -5.66 -3.20 -22.79
C HIS A 86 -7.10 -2.70 -22.97
N GLN A 87 -7.77 -2.31 -21.88
CA GLN A 87 -9.10 -1.70 -21.89
C GLN A 87 -9.10 -0.33 -22.60
N GLU A 88 -8.01 0.43 -22.47
CA GLU A 88 -7.77 1.68 -23.22
C GLU A 88 -7.53 1.45 -24.73
N GLY A 89 -7.52 0.19 -25.19
CA GLY A 89 -7.38 -0.17 -26.60
C GLY A 89 -5.94 -0.23 -27.11
N LYS A 90 -4.93 -0.14 -26.24
CA LYS A 90 -3.52 -0.27 -26.65
C LYS A 90 -3.23 -1.70 -27.12
N THR A 91 -2.39 -1.82 -28.14
CA THR A 91 -1.94 -3.12 -28.63
C THR A 91 -0.91 -3.73 -27.69
N ASN A 92 -0.84 -5.07 -27.64
CA ASN A 92 0.10 -5.79 -26.78
C ASN A 92 1.56 -5.36 -26.98
N ILE A 93 1.94 -4.96 -28.20
CA ILE A 93 3.29 -4.47 -28.53
C ILE A 93 3.56 -3.11 -27.88
N GLN A 94 2.59 -2.20 -27.92
CA GLN A 94 2.69 -0.90 -27.26
C GLN A 94 2.78 -1.05 -25.73
N ILE A 95 1.94 -1.93 -25.16
CA ILE A 95 1.96 -2.23 -23.71
C ILE A 95 3.31 -2.80 -23.30
N ALA A 96 3.85 -3.76 -24.07
CA ALA A 96 5.16 -4.36 -23.80
C ALA A 96 6.29 -3.31 -23.81
N THR A 97 6.23 -2.37 -24.76
CA THR A 97 7.22 -1.28 -24.89
C THR A 97 7.11 -0.30 -23.74
N GLU A 98 5.90 0.11 -23.38
CA GLU A 98 5.65 1.13 -22.35
C GLU A 98 5.94 0.62 -20.94
N LEU A 99 5.51 -0.61 -20.63
CA LEU A 99 5.81 -1.27 -19.36
C LEU A 99 7.19 -1.95 -19.33
N LYS A 100 7.96 -1.86 -20.42
CA LYS A 100 9.27 -2.53 -20.62
C LYS A 100 9.24 -3.99 -20.17
N THR A 101 8.17 -4.69 -20.54
CA THR A 101 7.87 -6.05 -20.09
C THR A 101 7.76 -6.99 -21.29
N ASN A 102 8.10 -8.26 -21.12
CA ASN A 102 8.11 -9.24 -22.20
C ASN A 102 6.70 -9.43 -22.81
N TYR A 103 6.62 -9.44 -24.15
CA TYR A 103 5.37 -9.62 -24.89
C TYR A 103 4.57 -10.87 -24.47
N ASN A 104 5.24 -12.01 -24.22
CA ASN A 104 4.57 -13.25 -23.83
C ASN A 104 3.86 -13.13 -22.47
N TYR A 105 4.42 -12.32 -21.56
CA TYR A 105 3.79 -12.03 -20.27
C TYR A 105 2.51 -11.20 -20.47
N ILE A 106 2.56 -10.18 -21.33
CA ILE A 106 1.38 -9.37 -21.69
C ILE A 106 0.30 -10.23 -22.35
N PHE A 107 0.69 -11.06 -23.32
CA PHE A 107 -0.23 -11.94 -24.02
C PHE A 107 -0.94 -12.91 -23.07
N LYS A 108 -0.20 -13.51 -22.12
CA LYS A 108 -0.77 -14.40 -21.09
C LYS A 108 -1.81 -13.67 -20.25
N ILE A 109 -1.50 -12.47 -19.75
CA ILE A 109 -2.42 -11.67 -18.92
C ILE A 109 -3.68 -11.30 -19.69
N VAL A 110 -3.55 -10.79 -20.93
CA VAL A 110 -4.69 -10.40 -21.76
C VAL A 110 -5.56 -11.61 -22.10
N LYS A 111 -4.94 -12.77 -22.34
CA LYS A 111 -5.67 -14.02 -22.59
C LYS A 111 -6.46 -14.47 -21.37
N GLU A 112 -5.86 -14.46 -20.17
CA GLU A 112 -6.53 -14.78 -18.91
C GLU A 112 -7.72 -13.82 -18.67
N TYR A 113 -7.49 -12.51 -18.83
CA TYR A 113 -8.53 -11.49 -18.67
C TYR A 113 -9.71 -11.71 -19.63
N LYS A 114 -9.45 -12.01 -20.90
CA LYS A 114 -10.50 -12.32 -21.88
C LYS A 114 -11.27 -13.59 -21.55
N ALA A 115 -10.60 -14.61 -21.01
CA ALA A 115 -11.24 -15.84 -20.59
C ALA A 115 -12.16 -15.62 -19.38
N GLU A 116 -11.72 -14.86 -18.38
CA GLU A 116 -12.53 -14.45 -17.23
C GLU A 116 -13.82 -13.72 -17.68
N GLN A 117 -13.69 -12.75 -18.58
CA GLN A 117 -14.83 -12.01 -19.15
C GLN A 117 -15.83 -12.89 -19.93
N GLN A 118 -15.37 -13.95 -20.60
CA GLN A 118 -16.27 -14.89 -21.29
C GLN A 118 -17.01 -15.84 -20.34
N THR A 119 -16.50 -16.02 -19.12
CA THR A 119 -17.06 -16.94 -18.14
C THR A 119 -18.15 -16.26 -17.29
N GLU A 120 -18.02 -14.95 -17.04
CA GLU A 120 -19.02 -14.16 -16.29
C GLU A 120 -20.29 -13.83 -17.08
N VAL A 121 -20.26 -13.97 -18.42
CA VAL A 121 -21.39 -13.67 -19.32
C VAL A 121 -22.23 -14.92 -19.63
N LYS A 122 -21.86 -16.09 -19.12
CA LYS A 122 -22.62 -17.36 -19.24
C LYS A 122 -23.42 -17.64 -17.97
#